data_AF-A0A2P5VS36-F1
#
_entry.id   AF-A0A2P5VS36-F1
#
_cell.length_a   1.000
_cell.length_b   1.000
_cell.length_c   1.000
_cell.angle_alpha   90.00
_cell.angle_beta   90.00
_cell.angle_gamma   90.00
#
_symmetry.space_group_name_H-M   'P 1'
#
loop_
_entity.id
_entity.type
_entity.pdbx_description
1 polymer ?
#
loop_
_entity_poly.entity_id
_entity_poly.type
_entity_poly.pdbx_seq_one_letter_code
_entity_poly.pdbx_strand_id
1 'polypeptide(L)'
;MLLKLFPIPLLFILTFSISVESRCTRSCTALASYYVPPESNLTFVSELFNSTLAPSSTLNFDSILSYNKQVANKDSVESGTRLNVPFPCDCINGSLPAHEFSYRVRSNDTYYKIATEYYSNLTTVNWLLPFNTYPPTNIPDTGTVRVVVNCSCGDATISKDYGLFITYPLRPGENLSYVLTQVNLSSDLSGLVQRYNPGVNFSSGAGLVFIPGRISGGVIAGISIAAIVVLLLLGIGVYIGFFRKKKVKGETLSSTDSQDLLAQVGNAFGSKAVESTPAVAASPGLTGISVDKSVEFSYEELAQATDNFSMAKKIGEGGFGAVYYANLRGEPHIRV
;
A
#
# COMPACT_ATOMS: atom_id res chain seq x y z
N MET A 1 -19.56 65.98 39.44
CA MET A 1 -18.69 64.82 39.71
C MET A 1 -19.56 63.67 40.19
N LEU A 2 -20.01 62.80 39.28
CA LEU A 2 -20.70 61.55 39.61
C LEU A 2 -19.97 60.43 38.86
N LEU A 3 -19.14 59.65 39.57
CA LEU A 3 -18.58 58.41 39.04
C LEU A 3 -19.66 57.32 39.18
N LYS A 4 -20.15 56.80 38.05
CA LYS A 4 -20.94 55.58 38.01
C LYS A 4 -19.99 54.38 38.04
N LEU A 5 -20.07 53.57 39.09
CA LEU A 5 -19.46 52.24 39.15
C LEU A 5 -20.39 51.24 38.45
N PHE A 6 -19.91 50.61 37.38
CA PHE A 6 -20.55 49.44 36.76
C PHE A 6 -19.97 48.16 37.38
N PRO A 7 -20.78 47.17 37.77
CA PRO A 7 -20.29 45.87 38.20
C PRO A 7 -19.93 45.03 36.96
N ILE A 8 -18.69 44.53 36.90
CA ILE A 8 -18.27 43.56 35.89
C ILE A 8 -18.66 42.17 36.40
N PRO A 9 -19.44 41.36 35.66
CA PRO A 9 -19.72 39.99 36.08
C PRO A 9 -18.47 39.14 35.86
N LEU A 10 -17.97 38.53 36.94
CA LEU A 10 -16.86 37.60 36.91
C LEU A 10 -17.35 36.31 36.22
N LEU A 11 -16.95 36.10 34.97
CA LEU A 11 -17.25 34.89 34.21
C LEU A 11 -16.41 33.72 34.78
N PHE A 12 -17.00 32.91 35.66
CA PHE A 12 -16.41 31.64 36.07
C PHE A 12 -16.39 30.68 34.87
N ILE A 13 -15.23 30.53 34.25
CA ILE A 13 -15.00 29.49 33.24
C ILE A 13 -14.92 28.17 34.01
N LEU A 14 -16.06 27.46 34.07
CA LEU A 14 -16.10 26.05 34.46
C LEU A 14 -15.30 25.27 33.42
N THR A 15 -14.05 24.97 33.74
CA THR A 15 -13.26 23.99 33.00
C THR A 15 -13.85 22.62 33.26
N PHE A 16 -14.86 22.25 32.49
CA PHE A 16 -15.27 20.85 32.37
C PHE A 16 -14.11 20.11 31.74
N SER A 17 -13.41 19.30 32.53
CA SER A 17 -12.55 18.24 32.02
C SER A 17 -13.45 17.27 31.27
N ILE A 18 -13.50 17.41 29.94
CA ILE A 18 -14.12 16.40 29.09
C ILE A 18 -13.16 15.21 29.15
N SER A 19 -13.54 14.16 29.89
CA SER A 19 -12.90 12.87 29.74
C SER A 19 -13.12 12.43 28.31
N VAL A 20 -12.11 12.59 27.46
CA VAL A 20 -12.13 12.02 26.12
C VAL A 20 -11.90 10.52 26.29
N GLU A 21 -13.00 9.78 26.37
CA GLU A 21 -12.97 8.32 26.29
C GLU A 21 -12.31 7.94 24.96
N SER A 22 -11.16 7.27 24.99
CA SER A 22 -10.47 6.81 23.78
C SER A 22 -11.27 5.67 23.14
N ARG A 23 -12.25 6.03 22.30
CA ARG A 23 -13.02 5.07 21.51
C ARG A 23 -12.27 4.74 20.23
N CYS A 24 -11.81 3.49 20.09
CA CYS A 24 -11.37 3.00 18.79
C CYS A 24 -12.59 2.89 17.85
N THR A 25 -12.41 3.24 16.58
CA THR A 25 -13.50 3.23 15.57
C THR A 25 -13.09 2.57 14.26
N ARG A 26 -11.84 2.11 14.15
CA ARG A 26 -11.26 1.62 12.90
C ARG A 26 -10.53 0.31 13.16
N SER A 27 -10.76 -0.67 12.30
CA SER A 27 -9.88 -1.82 12.15
C SER A 27 -8.74 -1.48 11.19
N CYS A 28 -7.57 -2.06 11.41
CA CYS A 28 -6.39 -1.89 10.57
C CYS A 28 -5.51 -3.15 10.58
N THR A 29 -4.46 -3.18 9.77
CA THR A 29 -3.40 -4.19 9.92
C THR A 29 -2.38 -3.71 10.95
N ALA A 30 -2.00 -4.59 11.87
CA ALA A 30 -0.89 -4.39 12.79
C ALA A 30 0.16 -5.50 12.64
N LEU A 31 1.36 -5.26 13.16
CA LEU A 31 2.45 -6.23 13.19
C LEU A 31 2.79 -6.58 14.64
N ALA A 32 2.95 -7.86 14.95
CA ALA A 32 3.51 -8.29 16.22
C ALA A 32 5.02 -8.44 16.08
N SER A 33 5.81 -7.79 16.92
CA SER A 33 7.26 -8.02 17.01
C SER A 33 7.54 -9.23 17.89
N TYR A 34 7.42 -10.42 17.29
CA TYR A 34 7.63 -11.69 17.98
C TYR A 34 9.11 -11.98 18.16
N TYR A 35 9.59 -12.02 19.40
CA TYR A 35 10.94 -12.50 19.70
C TYR A 35 10.99 -14.02 19.60
N VAL A 36 11.90 -14.55 18.78
CA VAL A 36 11.99 -15.99 18.49
C VAL A 36 12.74 -16.70 19.64
N PRO A 37 12.07 -17.52 20.47
CA PRO A 37 12.75 -18.29 21.50
C PRO A 37 13.60 -19.41 20.89
N PRO A 38 14.54 -20.00 21.66
CA PRO A 38 15.28 -21.19 21.22
C PRO A 38 14.32 -22.29 20.75
N GLU A 39 14.73 -23.04 19.72
CA GLU A 39 13.98 -24.19 19.17
C GLU A 39 12.61 -23.84 18.55
N SER A 40 12.28 -22.56 18.39
CA SER A 40 11.07 -22.12 17.69
C SER A 40 11.22 -22.26 16.17
N ASN A 41 10.10 -22.44 15.48
CA ASN A 41 10.04 -22.52 14.01
C ASN A 41 8.81 -21.79 13.47
N LEU A 42 8.78 -21.52 12.16
CA LEU A 42 7.64 -20.80 11.55
C LEU A 42 6.32 -21.55 11.63
N THR A 43 6.32 -22.88 11.66
CA THR A 43 5.08 -23.65 11.82
C THR A 43 4.42 -23.32 13.15
N PHE A 44 5.19 -23.31 14.24
CA PHE A 44 4.70 -22.94 15.56
C PHE A 44 4.26 -21.48 15.63
N VAL A 45 5.03 -20.55 15.04
CA VAL A 45 4.65 -19.13 14.98
C VAL A 45 3.35 -18.93 14.18
N SER A 46 3.20 -19.64 13.06
CA SER A 46 2.02 -19.58 12.20
C SER A 46 0.77 -20.16 12.89
N GLU A 47 0.94 -21.23 13.69
CA GLU A 47 -0.14 -21.76 14.54
C GLU A 47 -0.55 -20.74 15.62
N LEU A 48 0.43 -20.10 16.27
CA LEU A 48 0.21 -19.17 17.37
C LEU A 48 -0.53 -17.88 16.94
N PHE A 49 -0.17 -17.36 15.77
CA PHE A 49 -0.72 -16.12 15.20
C PHE A 49 -1.73 -16.37 14.07
N ASN A 50 -2.35 -17.56 14.07
CA ASN A 50 -3.34 -17.93 13.07
C ASN A 50 -4.46 -16.88 13.00
N SER A 51 -4.57 -16.21 11.87
CA SER A 51 -5.55 -15.16 11.61
C SER A 51 -5.87 -15.06 10.12
N THR A 52 -6.78 -14.17 9.75
CA THR A 52 -7.11 -13.91 8.34
C THR A 52 -5.93 -13.34 7.55
N LEU A 53 -4.98 -12.66 8.21
CA LEU A 53 -3.79 -12.07 7.56
C LEU A 53 -2.59 -13.01 7.55
N ALA A 54 -2.49 -13.91 8.54
CA ALA A 54 -1.46 -14.94 8.62
C ALA A 54 -2.11 -16.31 8.93
N PRO A 55 -2.71 -16.98 7.93
CA PRO A 55 -3.32 -18.28 8.14
C PRO A 55 -2.28 -19.32 8.58
N SER A 56 -2.66 -20.18 9.52
CA SER A 56 -1.82 -21.29 9.99
C SER A 56 -1.46 -22.22 8.82
N SER A 57 -0.18 -22.54 8.69
CA SER A 57 0.33 -23.31 7.56
C SER A 57 1.56 -24.14 7.95
N THR A 58 1.76 -25.26 7.25
CA THR A 58 2.97 -26.09 7.34
C THR A 58 3.86 -25.96 6.11
N LEU A 59 3.39 -25.27 5.06
CA LEU A 59 4.03 -25.25 3.74
C LEU A 59 4.31 -23.82 3.26
N ASN A 60 3.29 -22.96 3.24
CA ASN A 60 3.39 -21.58 2.78
C ASN A 60 3.42 -20.62 3.97
N PHE A 61 4.47 -19.79 4.07
CA PHE A 61 4.64 -18.78 5.11
C PHE A 61 4.78 -17.36 4.54
N ASP A 62 4.35 -17.13 3.30
CA ASP A 62 4.55 -15.87 2.57
C ASP A 62 3.89 -14.68 3.28
N SER A 63 2.76 -14.92 3.94
CA SER A 63 2.08 -13.93 4.79
C SER A 63 2.99 -13.39 5.89
N ILE A 64 3.86 -14.22 6.47
CA ILE A 64 4.83 -13.80 7.50
C ILE A 64 6.14 -13.35 6.84
N LEU A 65 6.68 -14.12 5.91
CA LEU A 65 7.99 -13.85 5.27
C LEU A 65 7.99 -12.55 4.44
N SER A 66 6.84 -12.12 3.93
CA SER A 66 6.72 -10.84 3.22
C SER A 66 7.11 -9.63 4.09
N TYR A 67 6.95 -9.72 5.41
CA TYR A 67 7.34 -8.68 6.39
C TYR A 67 8.73 -8.89 7.01
N ASN A 68 9.43 -9.97 6.64
CA ASN A 68 10.69 -10.38 7.24
C ASN A 68 11.75 -10.69 6.17
N LYS A 69 12.14 -9.68 5.39
CA LYS A 69 13.07 -9.82 4.26
C LYS A 69 14.47 -10.31 4.65
N GLN A 70 14.83 -10.17 5.92
CA GLN A 70 16.07 -10.72 6.49
C GLN A 70 16.05 -12.25 6.62
N VAL A 71 14.87 -12.88 6.58
CA VAL A 71 14.70 -14.33 6.66
C VAL A 71 14.58 -14.90 5.25
N ALA A 72 15.60 -15.64 4.80
CA ALA A 72 15.65 -16.14 3.42
C ALA A 72 14.55 -17.18 3.10
N ASN A 73 14.22 -18.05 4.06
CA ASN A 73 13.19 -19.07 3.94
C ASN A 73 12.75 -19.57 5.32
N LYS A 74 11.75 -20.47 5.35
CA LYS A 74 11.14 -20.99 6.59
C LYS A 74 12.11 -21.68 7.55
N ASP A 75 13.21 -22.24 7.03
CA ASP A 75 14.21 -22.99 7.80
C ASP A 75 15.37 -22.09 8.25
N SER A 76 15.34 -20.81 7.90
CA SER A 76 16.38 -19.81 8.23
C SER A 76 15.96 -18.86 9.36
N VAL A 77 14.95 -19.25 10.16
CA VAL A 77 14.56 -18.46 11.32
C VAL A 77 15.58 -18.66 12.43
N GLU A 78 16.26 -17.57 12.80
CA GLU A 78 17.27 -17.59 13.85
C GLU A 78 16.68 -17.27 15.22
N SER A 79 16.99 -18.12 16.20
CA SER A 79 16.67 -17.85 17.61
C SER A 79 17.33 -16.56 18.09
N GLY A 80 16.64 -15.80 18.93
CA GLY A 80 17.15 -14.52 19.45
C GLY A 80 16.91 -13.33 18.53
N THR A 81 16.32 -13.55 17.35
CA THR A 81 15.88 -12.48 16.45
C THR A 81 14.40 -12.13 16.66
N ARG A 82 13.91 -11.12 15.93
CA ARG A 82 12.50 -10.72 15.93
C ARG A 82 11.87 -10.96 14.57
N LEU A 83 10.65 -11.49 14.57
CA LEU A 83 9.79 -11.62 13.40
C LEU A 83 8.62 -10.64 13.50
N ASN A 84 8.33 -9.94 12.42
CA ASN A 84 7.11 -9.17 12.26
C ASN A 84 6.00 -10.07 11.73
N VAL A 85 4.97 -10.33 12.55
CA VAL A 85 3.85 -11.19 12.17
C VAL A 85 2.60 -10.32 11.96
N PRO A 86 2.00 -10.28 10.76
CA PRO A 86 0.82 -9.45 10.52
C PRO A 86 -0.44 -10.05 11.15
N PHE A 87 -1.28 -9.21 11.74
CA PHE A 87 -2.56 -9.61 12.30
C PHE A 87 -3.61 -8.50 12.21
N PRO A 88 -4.91 -8.84 12.18
CA PRO A 88 -5.98 -7.85 12.20
C PRO A 88 -5.99 -7.10 13.53
N CYS A 89 -5.99 -5.78 13.51
CA CYS A 89 -6.20 -4.96 14.69
C CYS A 89 -7.64 -4.48 14.72
N ASP A 90 -8.43 -4.99 15.67
CA ASP A 90 -9.86 -4.71 15.78
C ASP A 90 -10.18 -3.92 17.05
N CYS A 91 -11.36 -3.32 17.10
CA CYS A 91 -11.82 -2.58 18.28
C CYS A 91 -12.70 -3.48 19.17
N ILE A 92 -12.05 -4.17 20.12
CA ILE A 92 -12.73 -5.03 21.08
C ILE A 92 -13.48 -4.18 22.10
N ASN A 93 -14.75 -4.52 22.36
CA ASN A 93 -15.64 -3.81 23.29
C ASN A 93 -15.72 -2.29 23.07
N GLY A 94 -15.52 -1.81 21.83
CA GLY A 94 -15.64 -0.41 21.45
C GLY A 94 -14.57 0.53 22.02
N SER A 95 -13.54 -0.01 22.68
CA SER A 95 -12.52 0.80 23.38
C SER A 95 -11.11 0.23 23.35
N LEU A 96 -10.93 -1.08 23.13
CA LEU A 96 -9.62 -1.73 23.16
C LEU A 96 -9.16 -2.11 21.73
N PRO A 97 -8.17 -1.40 21.15
CA PRO A 97 -7.54 -1.84 19.90
C PRO A 97 -6.68 -3.08 20.17
N ALA A 98 -7.16 -4.25 19.75
CA ALA A 98 -6.52 -5.53 19.98
C ALA A 98 -7.01 -6.60 19.00
N HIS A 99 -6.35 -7.75 19.02
CA HIS A 99 -6.81 -8.98 18.38
C HIS A 99 -6.91 -10.11 19.38
N GLU A 100 -7.88 -11.00 19.17
CA GLU A 100 -8.07 -12.19 19.97
C GLU A 100 -7.66 -13.43 19.17
N PHE A 101 -6.50 -13.99 19.49
CA PHE A 101 -6.05 -15.26 18.95
C PHE A 101 -6.65 -16.43 19.72
N SER A 102 -6.80 -17.58 19.06
CA SER A 102 -7.24 -18.83 19.69
C SER A 102 -6.05 -19.77 19.89
N TYR A 103 -5.62 -19.93 21.14
CA TYR A 103 -4.51 -20.82 21.50
C TYR A 103 -5.02 -22.16 22.02
N ARG A 104 -4.57 -23.27 21.43
CA ARG A 104 -4.87 -24.63 21.91
C ARG A 104 -3.93 -24.99 23.05
N VAL A 105 -4.50 -25.28 24.21
CA VAL A 105 -3.76 -25.60 25.42
C VAL A 105 -2.98 -26.91 25.26
N ARG A 106 -1.77 -26.94 25.79
CA ARG A 106 -0.90 -28.10 25.93
C ARG A 106 -0.80 -28.49 27.40
N SER A 107 -0.43 -29.74 27.66
CA SER A 107 -0.30 -30.23 29.03
C SER A 107 0.72 -29.40 29.82
N ASN A 108 0.36 -29.04 31.06
CA ASN A 108 1.14 -28.17 31.97
C ASN A 108 1.29 -26.71 31.52
N ASP A 109 0.45 -26.22 30.61
CA ASP A 109 0.41 -24.80 30.30
C ASP A 109 -0.16 -23.98 31.46
N THR A 110 0.35 -22.76 31.57
CA THR A 110 -0.15 -21.73 32.49
C THR A 110 -0.33 -20.44 31.71
N TYR A 111 -1.14 -19.51 32.21
CA TYR A 111 -1.25 -18.19 31.59
C TYR A 111 0.10 -17.48 31.51
N TYR A 112 0.98 -17.72 32.49
CA TYR A 112 2.33 -17.19 32.49
C TYR A 112 3.13 -17.73 31.29
N LYS A 113 3.25 -19.06 31.15
CA LYS A 113 3.95 -19.69 30.03
C LYS A 113 3.40 -19.21 28.68
N ILE A 114 2.08 -19.17 28.52
CA ILE A 114 1.44 -18.70 27.30
C ILE A 114 1.86 -17.25 27.01
N ALA A 115 1.74 -16.35 27.99
CA ALA A 115 2.04 -14.94 27.78
C ALA A 115 3.53 -14.64 27.55
N THR A 116 4.40 -15.23 28.37
CA THR A 116 5.83 -14.85 28.43
C THR A 116 6.72 -15.71 27.55
N GLU A 117 6.44 -17.01 27.45
CA GLU A 117 7.28 -17.96 26.71
C GLU A 117 6.77 -18.17 25.29
N TYR A 118 5.46 -18.40 25.11
CA TYR A 118 4.91 -18.69 23.79
C TYR A 118 4.60 -17.43 22.99
N TYR A 119 3.95 -16.42 23.58
CA TYR A 119 3.68 -15.14 22.93
C TYR A 119 4.77 -14.09 23.15
N SER A 120 5.91 -14.46 23.74
CA SER A 120 7.09 -13.59 23.88
C SER A 120 6.78 -12.19 24.45
N ASN A 121 5.91 -12.11 25.47
CA ASN A 121 5.46 -10.88 26.12
C ASN A 121 4.61 -9.92 25.25
N LEU A 122 4.05 -10.40 24.13
CA LEU A 122 3.04 -9.64 23.35
C LEU A 122 1.70 -9.49 24.07
N THR A 123 1.49 -10.30 25.10
CA THR A 123 0.35 -10.24 26.02
C THR A 123 0.85 -10.37 27.46
N THR A 124 -0.04 -10.24 28.45
CA THR A 124 0.28 -10.47 29.86
C THR A 124 -0.81 -11.31 30.51
N VAL A 125 -0.51 -11.94 31.64
CA VAL A 125 -1.53 -12.67 32.43
C VAL A 125 -2.74 -11.79 32.74
N ASN A 126 -2.53 -10.52 33.11
CA ASN A 126 -3.61 -9.58 33.38
C ASN A 126 -4.49 -9.27 32.16
N TRP A 127 -3.95 -9.42 30.95
CA TRP A 127 -4.71 -9.31 29.71
C TRP A 127 -5.44 -10.61 29.36
N LEU A 128 -4.93 -11.77 29.76
CA LEU A 128 -5.58 -13.06 29.49
C LEU A 128 -6.78 -13.29 30.42
N LEU A 129 -6.66 -12.96 31.71
CA LEU A 129 -7.68 -13.31 32.70
C LEU A 129 -9.09 -12.76 32.40
N PRO A 130 -9.29 -11.48 32.02
CA PRO A 130 -10.64 -10.96 31.75
C PRO A 130 -11.32 -11.62 30.55
N PHE A 131 -10.52 -12.19 29.64
CA PHE A 131 -11.01 -12.82 28.42
C PHE A 131 -11.18 -14.32 28.57
N ASN A 132 -10.83 -14.94 29.70
CA ASN A 132 -10.91 -16.39 29.86
C ASN A 132 -11.64 -16.76 31.15
N THR A 133 -12.31 -17.92 31.13
CA THR A 133 -13.08 -18.41 32.29
C THR A 133 -12.30 -19.39 33.16
N TYR A 134 -11.12 -19.85 32.72
CA TYR A 134 -10.32 -20.79 33.48
C TYR A 134 -9.61 -20.09 34.65
N PRO A 135 -9.53 -20.72 35.84
CA PRO A 135 -8.79 -20.16 36.95
C PRO A 135 -7.28 -20.17 36.65
N PRO A 136 -6.50 -19.21 37.19
CA PRO A 136 -5.05 -19.15 36.97
C PRO A 136 -4.28 -20.41 37.40
N THR A 137 -4.85 -21.16 38.34
CA THR A 137 -4.25 -22.36 38.92
C THR A 137 -4.56 -23.63 38.14
N ASN A 138 -5.49 -23.61 37.19
CA ASN A 138 -5.91 -24.82 36.48
C ASN A 138 -6.49 -24.49 35.10
N ILE A 139 -5.65 -24.60 34.07
CA ILE A 139 -6.07 -24.57 32.67
C ILE A 139 -6.19 -26.02 32.20
N PRO A 140 -7.33 -26.44 31.62
CA PRO A 140 -7.52 -27.82 31.17
C PRO A 140 -6.62 -28.15 29.96
N ASP A 141 -6.00 -29.33 29.97
CA ASP A 141 -5.04 -29.82 28.96
C ASP A 141 -5.58 -29.91 27.51
N THR A 142 -6.89 -29.75 27.30
CA THR A 142 -7.55 -29.83 25.99
C THR A 142 -8.40 -28.60 25.65
N GLY A 143 -8.28 -27.54 26.44
CA GLY A 143 -9.04 -26.30 26.25
C GLY A 143 -8.47 -25.35 25.20
N THR A 144 -9.16 -24.22 25.03
CA THR A 144 -8.69 -23.10 24.21
C THR A 144 -8.60 -21.85 25.08
N VAL A 145 -7.45 -21.18 25.04
CA VAL A 145 -7.26 -19.87 25.68
C VAL A 145 -7.38 -18.79 24.61
N ARG A 146 -8.22 -17.79 24.89
CA ARG A 146 -8.31 -16.55 24.11
C ARG A 146 -7.13 -15.66 24.46
N VAL A 147 -6.23 -15.46 23.51
CA VAL A 147 -5.01 -14.67 23.70
C VAL A 147 -5.18 -13.30 23.06
N VAL A 148 -5.32 -12.28 23.90
CA VAL A 148 -5.49 -10.90 23.45
C VAL A 148 -4.13 -10.23 23.29
N VAL A 149 -3.85 -9.71 22.10
CA VAL A 149 -2.66 -8.92 21.78
C VAL A 149 -3.11 -7.52 21.39
N ASN A 150 -2.64 -6.52 22.13
CA ASN A 150 -2.97 -5.12 21.85
C ASN A 150 -2.27 -4.64 20.57
N CYS A 151 -2.87 -3.65 19.93
CA CYS A 151 -2.36 -3.05 18.71
C CYS A 151 -2.72 -1.57 18.66
N SER A 152 -2.20 -0.87 17.64
CA SER A 152 -2.51 0.52 17.38
C SER A 152 -2.79 0.70 15.90
N CYS A 153 -3.79 1.52 15.58
CA CYS A 153 -4.05 2.01 14.22
C CYS A 153 -3.53 3.44 14.01
N GLY A 154 -2.71 3.92 14.94
CA GLY A 154 -2.20 5.29 14.98
C GLY A 154 -3.21 6.30 15.51
N ASP A 155 -2.75 7.54 15.54
CA ASP A 155 -3.50 8.70 15.97
C ASP A 155 -3.18 9.84 15.00
N ALA A 156 -4.19 10.26 14.25
CA ALA A 156 -4.08 11.30 13.24
C ALA A 156 -3.82 12.70 13.84
N THR A 157 -4.02 12.87 15.15
CA THR A 157 -3.63 14.09 15.88
C THR A 157 -2.12 14.16 16.13
N ILE A 158 -1.44 13.00 16.17
CA ILE A 158 0.01 12.90 16.33
C ILE A 158 0.71 12.97 14.96
N SER A 159 0.28 12.12 14.01
CA SER A 159 0.72 12.16 12.62
C SER A 159 -0.27 11.44 11.72
N LYS A 160 -0.46 11.95 10.49
CA LYS A 160 -1.29 11.35 9.45
C LYS A 160 -0.51 10.39 8.54
N ASP A 161 0.81 10.33 8.69
CA ASP A 161 1.70 9.59 7.78
C ASP A 161 1.85 8.11 8.17
N TYR A 162 1.38 7.72 9.36
CA TYR A 162 1.56 6.38 9.91
C TYR A 162 0.20 5.73 10.22
N GLY A 163 -0.11 4.66 9.49
CA GLY A 163 -1.32 3.84 9.67
C GLY A 163 -1.04 2.34 9.90
N LEU A 164 0.24 1.95 9.94
CA LEU A 164 0.70 0.60 10.29
C LEU A 164 1.55 0.72 11.55
N PHE A 165 1.31 -0.12 12.55
CA PHE A 165 2.08 -0.12 13.79
C PHE A 165 2.54 -1.52 14.16
N ILE A 166 3.70 -1.56 14.79
CA ILE A 166 4.34 -2.73 15.36
C ILE A 166 4.08 -2.72 16.86
N THR A 167 3.39 -3.74 17.36
CA THR A 167 3.28 -4.07 18.78
C THR A 167 4.60 -4.69 19.23
N TYR A 168 5.34 -3.99 20.09
CA TYR A 168 6.73 -4.29 20.40
C TYR A 168 6.91 -4.47 21.92
N PRO A 169 7.14 -5.71 22.40
CA PRO A 169 7.52 -5.94 23.79
C PRO A 169 8.97 -5.53 24.03
N LEU A 170 9.20 -4.63 24.99
CA LEU A 170 10.54 -4.25 25.43
C LEU A 170 11.20 -5.41 26.17
N ARG A 171 12.51 -5.57 25.97
CA ARG A 171 13.35 -6.57 26.64
C ARG A 171 14.47 -5.90 27.44
N PRO A 172 15.05 -6.60 28.45
CA PRO A 172 16.15 -6.06 29.24
C PRO A 172 17.32 -5.61 28.36
N GLY A 173 17.83 -4.40 28.64
CA GLY A 173 18.93 -3.79 27.89
C GLY A 173 18.52 -2.98 26.65
N GLU A 174 17.26 -3.08 26.21
CA GLU A 174 16.76 -2.24 25.12
C GLU A 174 16.50 -0.80 25.60
N ASN A 175 16.60 0.16 24.68
CA ASN A 175 16.22 1.56 24.88
C ASN A 175 15.58 2.10 23.59
N LEU A 176 15.10 3.36 23.59
CA LEU A 176 14.43 3.92 22.43
C LEU A 176 15.30 3.91 21.16
N SER A 177 16.60 4.22 21.28
CA SER A 177 17.51 4.21 20.14
C SER A 177 17.64 2.79 19.56
N TYR A 178 17.80 1.78 20.41
CA TYR A 178 17.86 0.39 20.00
C TYR A 178 16.57 -0.03 19.27
N VAL A 179 15.40 0.31 19.83
CA VAL A 179 14.10 -0.02 19.22
C VAL A 179 13.96 0.61 17.83
N LEU A 180 14.33 1.89 17.67
CA LEU A 180 14.28 2.57 16.36
C LEU A 180 15.19 1.88 15.33
N THR A 181 16.42 1.56 15.70
CA THR A 181 17.34 0.81 14.83
C THR A 181 16.77 -0.56 14.48
N GLN A 182 16.20 -1.28 15.45
CA GLN A 182 15.64 -2.62 15.25
C GLN A 182 14.50 -2.63 14.23
N VAL A 183 13.70 -1.57 14.16
CA VAL A 183 12.57 -1.45 13.21
C VAL A 183 12.93 -0.64 11.95
N ASN A 184 14.22 -0.34 11.72
CA ASN A 184 14.70 0.47 10.61
C ASN A 184 14.04 1.87 10.52
N LEU A 185 13.81 2.49 11.68
CA LEU A 185 13.38 3.88 11.78
C LEU A 185 14.57 4.80 12.09
N SER A 186 14.49 6.00 11.55
CA SER A 186 15.48 7.05 11.79
C SER A 186 15.35 7.62 13.22
N SER A 187 16.47 8.05 13.79
CA SER A 187 16.57 8.54 15.17
C SER A 187 15.82 9.86 15.43
N ASP A 188 15.58 10.64 14.37
CA ASP A 188 14.73 11.84 14.38
C ASP A 188 13.25 11.55 14.71
N LEU A 189 12.79 10.31 14.51
CA LEU A 189 11.43 9.88 14.88
C LEU A 189 11.27 9.56 16.37
N SER A 190 12.32 9.68 17.19
CA SER A 190 12.25 9.44 18.64
C SER A 190 11.12 10.22 19.32
N GLY A 191 11.01 11.53 19.06
CA GLY A 191 9.95 12.36 19.62
C GLY A 191 8.55 11.99 19.10
N LEU A 192 8.44 11.46 17.88
CA LEU A 192 7.18 10.93 17.36
C LEU A 192 6.78 9.65 18.10
N VAL A 193 7.71 8.70 18.23
CA VAL A 193 7.48 7.42 18.93
C VAL A 193 7.09 7.65 20.39
N GLN A 194 7.73 8.61 21.07
CA GLN A 194 7.36 8.97 22.45
C GLN A 194 5.93 9.53 22.55
N ARG A 195 5.46 10.31 21.58
CA ARG A 195 4.09 10.83 21.57
C ARG A 195 3.04 9.71 21.40
N TYR A 196 3.36 8.67 20.63
CA TYR A 196 2.51 7.48 20.53
C TYR A 196 2.55 6.60 21.80
N ASN A 197 3.56 6.76 22.65
CA ASN A 197 3.77 5.96 23.86
C ASN A 197 3.96 6.87 25.08
N PRO A 198 2.95 7.69 25.44
CA PRO A 198 3.08 8.69 26.49
C PRO A 198 3.37 8.02 27.85
N GLY A 199 4.37 8.54 28.56
CA GLY A 199 4.75 8.05 29.89
C GLY A 199 5.53 6.74 29.91
N VAL A 200 5.86 6.15 28.76
CA VAL A 200 6.64 4.91 28.71
C VAL A 200 8.12 5.16 28.92
N ASN A 201 8.74 4.41 29.83
CA ASN A 201 10.19 4.29 29.93
C ASN A 201 10.68 3.17 29.01
N PHE A 202 11.28 3.52 27.87
CA PHE A 202 11.84 2.55 26.91
C PHE A 202 13.00 1.70 27.46
N SER A 203 13.59 2.09 28.59
CA SER A 203 14.69 1.36 29.24
C SER A 203 14.22 0.53 30.44
N SER A 204 12.91 0.32 30.60
CA SER A 204 12.33 -0.48 31.69
C SER A 204 12.69 -1.97 31.62
N GLY A 205 13.10 -2.46 30.44
CA GLY A 205 13.33 -3.87 30.18
C GLY A 205 12.07 -4.73 30.06
N ALA A 206 10.88 -4.13 30.16
CA ALA A 206 9.59 -4.80 30.06
C ALA A 206 8.47 -3.81 29.71
N GLY A 207 7.36 -4.33 29.17
CA GLY A 207 6.21 -3.53 28.76
C GLY A 207 6.03 -3.52 27.24
N LEU A 208 4.88 -3.04 26.80
CA LEU A 208 4.45 -3.10 25.41
C LEU A 208 4.38 -1.69 24.83
N VAL A 209 5.04 -1.46 23.70
CA VAL A 209 5.04 -0.18 22.98
C VAL A 209 4.55 -0.34 21.55
N PHE A 210 4.02 0.73 20.97
CA PHE A 210 3.52 0.77 19.60
C PHE A 210 4.45 1.63 18.76
N ILE A 211 5.14 1.01 17.81
CA ILE A 211 6.14 1.66 16.97
C ILE A 211 5.59 1.79 15.54
N PRO A 212 5.65 2.98 14.91
CA PRO A 212 5.21 3.11 13.52
C PRO A 212 5.95 2.15 12.59
N GLY A 213 5.20 1.33 11.86
CA GLY A 213 5.73 0.42 10.84
C GLY A 213 5.83 1.11 9.49
N ARG A 214 6.83 0.74 8.69
CA ARG A 214 6.87 1.10 7.27
C ARG A 214 6.18 0.01 6.48
N ILE A 215 5.17 0.38 5.69
CA ILE A 215 4.73 -0.49 4.60
C ILE A 215 5.88 -0.50 3.60
N SER A 216 6.48 -1.67 3.35
CA SER A 216 7.42 -1.85 2.24
C SER A 216 6.62 -1.79 0.93
N GLY A 217 6.21 -0.59 0.55
CA GLY A 217 5.33 -0.31 -0.57
C GLY A 217 5.22 1.19 -0.74
N GLY A 218 6.23 1.78 -1.38
CA GLY A 218 6.15 3.17 -1.77
C GLY A 218 5.01 3.34 -2.76
N VAL A 219 4.02 4.15 -2.42
CA VAL A 219 3.54 5.27 -3.23
C VAL A 219 2.88 6.24 -2.27
N ILE A 220 3.61 7.32 -1.97
CA ILE A 220 3.10 8.60 -1.51
C ILE A 220 2.09 9.06 -2.56
N ALA A 221 0.94 9.58 -2.12
CA ALA A 221 -0.05 10.23 -2.95
C ALA A 221 0.58 11.34 -3.81
N GLY A 222 1.02 10.98 -5.02
CA GLY A 222 1.41 11.92 -6.05
C GLY A 222 0.21 12.15 -6.94
N ILE A 223 -0.40 13.34 -6.84
CA ILE A 223 -1.20 13.84 -7.96
C ILE A 223 -0.20 13.91 -9.13
N SER A 224 -0.37 13.03 -10.12
CA SER A 224 0.53 12.95 -11.26
C SER A 224 0.67 14.34 -11.86
N ILE A 225 1.91 14.83 -11.96
CA ILE A 225 2.24 16.09 -12.65
C ILE A 225 1.60 16.12 -14.06
N ALA A 226 1.39 14.94 -14.66
CA ALA A 226 0.61 14.73 -15.87
C ALA A 226 -0.81 15.34 -15.83
N ALA A 227 -1.55 15.25 -14.72
CA ALA A 227 -2.88 15.81 -14.58
C ALA A 227 -2.87 17.35 -14.63
N ILE A 228 -1.86 17.98 -14.02
CA ILE A 228 -1.67 19.44 -14.03
C ILE A 228 -1.27 19.91 -15.45
N VAL A 229 -0.39 19.17 -16.11
CA VAL A 229 0.03 19.45 -17.50
C VAL A 229 -1.15 19.35 -18.46
N VAL A 230 -2.00 18.32 -18.33
CA VAL A 230 -3.20 18.16 -19.17
C VAL A 230 -4.19 19.31 -18.95
N LEU A 231 -4.43 19.72 -17.70
CA LEU A 231 -5.31 20.86 -17.39
C LEU A 231 -4.77 22.18 -17.96
N LEU A 232 -3.46 22.41 -17.89
CA LEU A 232 -2.82 23.58 -18.49
C LEU A 232 -2.94 23.58 -20.02
N LEU A 233 -2.70 22.44 -20.68
CA LEU A 233 -2.84 22.31 -22.13
C LEU A 233 -4.28 22.53 -22.61
N LEU A 234 -5.27 22.03 -21.86
CA LEU A 234 -6.69 22.28 -22.15
C LEU A 234 -7.04 23.77 -22.01
N GLY A 235 -6.55 24.44 -20.96
CA GLY A 235 -6.73 25.89 -20.79
C GLY A 235 -6.15 26.70 -21.95
N ILE A 236 -4.94 26.37 -22.38
CA ILE A 236 -4.28 27.01 -23.53
C ILE A 236 -5.05 26.74 -24.84
N GLY A 237 -5.52 25.51 -25.06
CA GLY A 237 -6.31 25.14 -26.23
C GLY A 237 -7.63 25.93 -26.32
N VAL A 238 -8.34 26.07 -25.19
CA VAL A 238 -9.57 26.88 -25.11
C VAL A 238 -9.27 28.36 -25.37
N TYR A 239 -8.20 28.90 -24.78
CA TYR A 239 -7.77 30.29 -24.99
C TYR A 239 -7.48 30.58 -26.48
N ILE A 240 -6.69 29.73 -27.13
CA ILE A 240 -6.38 29.86 -28.57
C ILE A 240 -7.65 29.72 -29.41
N GLY A 241 -8.54 28.77 -29.09
CA GLY A 241 -9.82 28.60 -29.78
C GLY A 241 -10.69 29.85 -29.70
N PHE A 242 -10.78 30.49 -28.53
CA PHE A 242 -11.55 31.73 -28.34
C PHE A 242 -10.96 32.90 -29.12
N PHE A 243 -9.64 33.05 -29.12
CA PHE A 243 -8.96 34.12 -29.87
C PHE A 243 -9.03 33.92 -31.39
N ARG A 244 -8.94 32.68 -31.89
CA ARG A 244 -9.15 32.39 -33.33
C ARG A 244 -10.57 32.69 -33.78
N LYS A 245 -11.57 32.41 -32.94
CA LYS A 245 -12.97 32.71 -33.23
C LYS A 245 -13.26 34.22 -33.28
N LYS A 246 -12.44 35.03 -32.60
CA LYS A 246 -12.53 36.50 -32.62
C LYS A 246 -11.93 37.12 -33.90
N LYS A 247 -10.96 36.46 -34.54
CA LYS A 247 -10.39 36.90 -35.84
C LYS A 247 -11.33 36.63 -37.03
N VAL A 248 -12.07 35.51 -37.02
CA VAL A 248 -12.98 35.14 -38.14
C VAL A 248 -14.22 36.04 -38.23
N LYS A 249 -14.55 36.81 -37.18
CA LYS A 249 -15.63 37.82 -37.22
C LYS A 249 -15.16 39.22 -37.65
N GLY A 250 -13.87 39.40 -37.95
CA GLY A 250 -13.26 40.70 -38.27
C GLY A 250 -13.01 40.98 -39.76
N GLU A 251 -13.16 40.00 -40.65
CA GLU A 251 -12.89 40.15 -42.09
C GLU A 251 -13.97 39.44 -42.91
N THR A 252 -15.15 40.04 -43.04
CA THR A 252 -16.06 39.76 -44.16
C THR A 252 -17.04 40.92 -44.34
N LEU A 253 -16.63 41.94 -45.08
CA LEU A 253 -17.52 42.98 -45.61
C LEU A 253 -16.95 43.55 -46.93
N SER A 254 -17.72 43.42 -48.02
CA SER A 254 -17.55 43.93 -49.40
C SER A 254 -16.41 43.33 -50.24
N SER A 255 -16.56 42.88 -51.50
CA SER A 255 -17.50 43.20 -52.60
C SER A 255 -17.42 42.02 -53.62
N THR A 256 -18.51 41.47 -54.19
CA THR A 256 -19.17 41.84 -55.48
C THR A 256 -18.16 42.00 -56.63
N ASP A 257 -18.17 41.31 -57.79
CA ASP A 257 -19.25 40.77 -58.62
C ASP A 257 -18.70 39.82 -59.74
N SER A 258 -19.57 38.93 -60.28
CA SER A 258 -19.66 38.45 -61.69
C SER A 258 -18.53 37.61 -62.33
N GLN A 259 -18.73 36.67 -63.27
CA GLN A 259 -19.81 35.78 -63.76
C GLN A 259 -19.16 34.92 -64.89
N ASP A 260 -19.76 33.76 -65.23
CA ASP A 260 -19.64 32.98 -66.49
C ASP A 260 -18.34 32.19 -66.80
N LEU A 261 -18.32 31.14 -67.64
CA LEU A 261 -19.12 29.93 -67.92
C LEU A 261 -18.35 29.20 -69.05
N LEU A 262 -18.15 27.87 -68.93
CA LEU A 262 -17.91 26.85 -69.99
C LEU A 262 -16.97 27.11 -71.20
N ALA A 263 -15.97 26.22 -71.40
CA ALA A 263 -15.59 25.64 -72.71
C ALA A 263 -14.51 24.55 -72.53
N GLN A 264 -14.85 23.28 -72.82
CA GLN A 264 -14.38 22.47 -73.97
C GLN A 264 -12.94 21.94 -73.88
N VAL A 265 -12.75 20.62 -73.72
CA VAL A 265 -12.66 19.56 -74.75
C VAL A 265 -11.27 19.49 -75.42
N GLY A 266 -10.61 18.34 -75.29
CA GLY A 266 -9.40 17.97 -76.03
C GLY A 266 -8.99 16.51 -75.79
N ASN A 267 -9.41 15.61 -76.69
CA ASN A 267 -9.06 14.18 -76.77
C ASN A 267 -7.63 13.96 -77.32
N ALA A 268 -7.01 12.81 -76.99
CA ALA A 268 -6.32 11.87 -77.91
C ALA A 268 -5.60 10.75 -77.11
N PHE A 269 -6.04 9.48 -77.25
CA PHE A 269 -5.38 8.40 -78.03
C PHE A 269 -4.23 7.70 -77.25
N GLY A 270 -4.09 6.38 -77.09
CA GLY A 270 -4.77 5.11 -77.43
C GLY A 270 -4.14 4.07 -76.46
N SER A 271 -4.40 2.76 -76.40
CA SER A 271 -4.99 1.76 -77.27
C SER A 271 -5.15 0.47 -76.43
N LYS A 272 -6.27 -0.24 -76.63
CA LYS A 272 -6.51 -1.71 -76.56
C LYS A 272 -6.19 -2.46 -75.26
N ALA A 273 -7.20 -2.98 -74.56
CA ALA A 273 -7.92 -4.26 -74.80
C ALA A 273 -7.07 -5.47 -74.35
N VAL A 274 -7.53 -6.37 -73.46
CA VAL A 274 -8.66 -7.33 -73.58
C VAL A 274 -8.86 -7.89 -72.15
N GLU A 275 -10.06 -7.82 -71.55
CA GLU A 275 -11.14 -8.86 -71.59
C GLU A 275 -10.78 -10.12 -70.78
N SER A 276 -11.62 -10.80 -69.99
CA SER A 276 -13.06 -10.79 -69.70
C SER A 276 -13.27 -11.68 -68.44
N THR A 277 -13.93 -11.25 -67.35
CA THR A 277 -15.33 -11.55 -66.89
C THR A 277 -15.65 -13.03 -66.55
N PRO A 278 -16.76 -13.40 -65.83
CA PRO A 278 -17.74 -12.63 -65.04
C PRO A 278 -18.27 -13.29 -63.71
N ALA A 279 -18.94 -12.46 -62.89
CA ALA A 279 -20.19 -12.70 -62.11
C ALA A 279 -20.26 -13.81 -61.02
N VAL A 280 -21.01 -13.71 -59.91
CA VAL A 280 -22.32 -13.07 -59.66
C VAL A 280 -22.41 -12.53 -58.21
N ALA A 281 -23.09 -11.39 -58.14
CA ALA A 281 -23.68 -10.63 -57.04
C ALA A 281 -23.98 -11.28 -55.67
N ALA A 282 -23.69 -10.54 -54.59
CA ALA A 282 -24.72 -9.85 -53.79
C ALA A 282 -24.07 -8.93 -52.73
N SER A 283 -24.44 -7.64 -52.73
CA SER A 283 -24.29 -6.71 -51.59
C SER A 283 -25.47 -6.91 -50.62
N PRO A 284 -25.51 -6.33 -49.39
CA PRO A 284 -24.54 -5.43 -48.73
C PRO A 284 -24.23 -5.82 -47.27
N GLY A 285 -23.09 -5.38 -46.70
CA GLY A 285 -22.83 -5.57 -45.27
C GLY A 285 -21.63 -4.77 -44.74
N LEU A 286 -21.94 -3.74 -43.96
CA LEU A 286 -21.06 -2.88 -43.17
C LEU A 286 -19.83 -3.59 -42.57
N THR A 287 -18.62 -3.22 -42.98
CA THR A 287 -17.34 -3.48 -42.27
C THR A 287 -16.38 -2.36 -42.71
N GLY A 288 -15.47 -1.81 -41.92
CA GLY A 288 -14.90 -2.12 -40.62
C GLY A 288 -13.62 -1.28 -40.61
N ILE A 289 -13.32 -0.59 -39.50
CA ILE A 289 -12.06 0.15 -39.35
C ILE A 289 -10.92 -0.87 -39.55
N SER A 290 -10.15 -0.71 -40.62
CA SER A 290 -8.97 -1.54 -40.87
C SER A 290 -7.96 -1.28 -39.75
N VAL A 291 -7.87 -2.22 -38.82
CA VAL A 291 -6.82 -2.26 -37.80
C VAL A 291 -5.51 -2.56 -38.53
N ASP A 292 -4.59 -1.61 -38.46
CA ASP A 292 -3.25 -1.79 -38.97
C ASP A 292 -2.59 -2.97 -38.27
N LYS A 293 -1.95 -3.81 -39.07
CA LYS A 293 -1.48 -5.15 -38.72
C LYS A 293 -0.36 -5.04 -37.68
N SER A 294 -0.54 -5.58 -36.48
CA SER A 294 0.54 -5.70 -35.49
C SER A 294 1.66 -6.56 -36.06
N VAL A 295 2.89 -6.06 -36.01
CA VAL A 295 4.08 -6.83 -36.38
C VAL A 295 4.43 -7.74 -35.22
N GLU A 296 4.36 -9.05 -35.42
CA GLU A 296 4.80 -10.06 -34.46
C GLU A 296 6.27 -10.42 -34.74
N PHE A 297 7.06 -10.53 -33.68
CA PHE A 297 8.47 -10.95 -33.71
C PHE A 297 8.60 -12.30 -33.01
N SER A 298 9.45 -13.19 -33.52
CA SER A 298 9.72 -14.45 -32.83
C SER A 298 10.61 -14.21 -31.60
N TYR A 299 10.51 -15.09 -30.60
CA TYR A 299 11.33 -14.98 -29.40
C TYR A 299 12.83 -15.01 -29.72
N GLU A 300 13.24 -15.81 -30.69
CA GLU A 300 14.63 -15.93 -31.14
C GLU A 300 15.13 -14.62 -31.77
N GLU A 301 14.27 -13.95 -32.55
CA GLU A 301 14.58 -12.64 -33.14
C GLU A 301 14.80 -11.59 -32.04
N LEU A 302 13.95 -11.60 -31.00
CA LEU A 302 14.06 -10.71 -29.85
C LEU A 302 15.30 -11.01 -28.99
N ALA A 303 15.59 -12.29 -28.74
CA ALA A 303 16.76 -12.73 -27.99
C ALA A 303 18.05 -12.31 -28.72
N GLN A 304 18.13 -12.52 -30.04
CA GLN A 304 19.30 -12.09 -30.80
C GLN A 304 19.48 -10.56 -30.78
N ALA A 305 18.41 -9.79 -30.95
CA ALA A 305 18.47 -8.33 -30.97
C ALA A 305 18.87 -7.73 -29.59
N THR A 306 18.48 -8.39 -28.51
CA THR A 306 18.77 -7.99 -27.12
C THR A 306 20.04 -8.62 -26.55
N ASP A 307 20.85 -9.30 -27.38
CA ASP A 307 22.02 -10.06 -26.90
C ASP A 307 21.66 -11.02 -25.75
N ASN A 308 20.67 -11.86 -26.02
CA ASN A 308 20.04 -12.79 -25.10
C ASN A 308 19.54 -12.13 -23.80
N PHE A 309 18.84 -10.99 -23.92
CA PHE A 309 18.34 -10.20 -22.79
C PHE A 309 19.46 -9.80 -21.81
N SER A 310 20.60 -9.39 -22.35
CA SER A 310 21.75 -8.92 -21.56
C SER A 310 21.36 -7.74 -20.67
N MET A 311 21.82 -7.76 -19.41
CA MET A 311 21.61 -6.67 -18.46
C MET A 311 22.21 -5.34 -18.94
N ALA A 312 23.21 -5.38 -19.81
CA ALA A 312 23.79 -4.17 -20.41
C ALA A 312 22.79 -3.44 -21.34
N LYS A 313 21.77 -4.13 -21.84
CA LYS A 313 20.71 -3.56 -22.70
C LYS A 313 19.40 -3.32 -21.95
N LYS A 314 19.34 -3.58 -20.64
CA LYS A 314 18.13 -3.37 -19.84
C LYS A 314 17.88 -1.88 -19.61
N ILE A 315 16.73 -1.40 -20.05
CA ILE A 315 16.33 0.02 -19.94
C ILE A 315 15.50 0.24 -18.67
N GLY A 316 14.77 -0.78 -18.21
CA GLY A 316 13.97 -0.69 -17.00
C GLY A 316 13.30 -2.01 -16.63
N GLU A 317 12.78 -2.09 -15.41
CA GLU A 317 12.02 -3.24 -14.92
C GLU A 317 10.94 -2.75 -13.96
N GLY A 318 9.76 -3.36 -14.06
CA GLY A 318 8.63 -3.08 -13.18
C GLY A 318 7.76 -4.31 -13.00
N GLY A 319 6.59 -4.13 -12.40
CA GLY A 319 5.66 -5.24 -12.08
C GLY A 319 5.11 -6.01 -13.28
N PHE A 320 5.41 -5.60 -14.50
CA PHE A 320 4.96 -6.24 -15.75
C PHE A 320 6.11 -6.87 -16.56
N GLY A 321 7.35 -6.85 -16.03
CA GLY A 321 8.52 -7.42 -16.69
C GLY A 321 9.68 -6.43 -16.84
N ALA A 322 10.75 -6.91 -17.49
CA ALA A 322 11.93 -6.12 -17.83
C ALA A 322 11.87 -5.70 -19.30
N VAL A 323 12.25 -4.44 -19.56
CA VAL A 323 12.30 -3.85 -20.91
C VAL A 323 13.76 -3.71 -21.34
N TYR A 324 14.05 -4.20 -22.53
CA TYR A 324 15.38 -4.22 -23.12
C TYR A 324 15.45 -3.35 -24.38
N TYR A 325 16.65 -2.86 -24.64
CA TYR A 325 17.02 -2.17 -25.85
C TYR A 325 17.30 -3.19 -26.95
N ALA A 326 16.59 -3.08 -28.08
CA ALA A 326 16.77 -3.94 -29.24
C ALA A 326 16.96 -3.13 -30.53
N ASN A 327 17.79 -3.65 -31.44
CA ASN A 327 17.86 -3.20 -32.83
C ASN A 327 17.26 -4.31 -33.70
N LEU A 328 16.04 -4.13 -34.19
CA LEU A 328 15.35 -5.12 -35.03
C LEU A 328 15.29 -4.61 -36.47
N ARG A 329 15.69 -5.44 -37.43
CA ARG A 329 15.55 -5.20 -38.89
C ARG A 329 16.09 -3.85 -39.39
N GLY A 330 17.15 -3.34 -38.77
CA GLY A 330 17.77 -2.07 -39.16
C GLY A 330 17.07 -0.82 -38.64
N GLU A 331 16.00 -0.97 -37.84
CA GLU A 331 15.42 0.12 -37.06
C GLU A 331 16.12 0.18 -35.69
N PRO A 332 16.94 1.21 -35.43
CA PRO A 332 17.46 1.43 -34.10
C PRO A 332 16.33 1.91 -33.17
N HIS A 333 16.42 1.54 -31.89
CA HIS A 333 15.57 2.06 -30.79
C HIS A 333 14.20 1.40 -30.58
N ILE A 334 14.09 0.08 -30.74
CA ILE A 334 12.87 -0.64 -30.35
C ILE A 334 12.99 -1.09 -28.88
N ARG A 335 11.88 -0.91 -28.14
CA ARG A 335 11.73 -1.36 -26.75
C ARG A 335 10.99 -2.67 -26.77
N VAL A 336 11.64 -3.72 -26.28
CA VAL A 336 11.12 -5.08 -26.18
C VAL A 336 10.95 -5.43 -24.71
#